data_AF-A0A1M5B8G1-F1
#
_entry.id   AF-A0A1M5B8G1-F1
#
_cell.length_a   1.000
_cell.length_b   1.000
_cell.length_c   1.000
_cell.angle_alpha   90.00
_cell.angle_beta   90.00
_cell.angle_gamma   90.00
#
_symmetry.space_group_name_H-M   'P 1'
#
loop_
_entity.id
_entity.type
_entity.pdbx_description
1 polymer ?
#
loop_
_entity_poly.entity_id
_entity_poly.type
_entity_poly.pdbx_seq_one_letter_code
_entity_poly.pdbx_strand_id
1 'polypeptide(L)'
;MKITLDLKSIIIGFLGAALLLSIISFKNNGDENEGKFKTVMNETGIVILDSQTGAYIVAPNMRDVGRVQWIKGDFYSTHKTGKDNKKEN
;
A
#
# COMPACT_ATOMS: atom_id res chain seq x y z
N MET A 1 -52.10 -9.08 -22.73
CA MET A 1 -51.55 -9.39 -21.39
C MET A 1 -51.51 -8.10 -20.58
N LYS A 2 -52.04 -8.08 -19.35
CA LYS A 2 -51.86 -6.97 -18.40
C LYS A 2 -50.86 -7.44 -17.34
N ILE A 3 -49.69 -6.83 -17.28
CA ILE A 3 -48.71 -7.11 -16.23
C ILE A 3 -49.15 -6.30 -15.01
N THR A 4 -49.74 -6.96 -14.02
CA THR A 4 -50.03 -6.37 -12.72
C THR A 4 -48.76 -6.41 -11.89
N LEU A 5 -48.01 -5.31 -11.92
CA LEU A 5 -46.85 -5.13 -11.05
C LEU A 5 -47.35 -4.89 -9.62
N ASP A 6 -47.11 -5.85 -8.73
CA ASP A 6 -47.32 -5.67 -7.31
C ASP A 6 -46.24 -4.74 -6.75
N LEU A 7 -46.67 -3.56 -6.29
CA LEU A 7 -45.80 -2.51 -5.80
C LEU A 7 -44.93 -2.98 -4.61
N LYS A 8 -45.44 -3.93 -3.79
CA LYS A 8 -44.68 -4.49 -2.67
C LYS A 8 -43.47 -5.28 -3.17
N SER A 9 -43.66 -6.05 -4.23
CA SER A 9 -42.60 -6.84 -4.86
C SER A 9 -41.51 -5.94 -5.50
N ILE A 10 -41.90 -4.79 -6.07
CA ILE A 10 -40.95 -3.79 -6.58
C ILE A 10 -40.10 -3.20 -5.46
N ILE A 11 -40.73 -2.82 -4.34
CA ILE A 11 -40.04 -2.22 -3.20
C ILE A 11 -39.02 -3.19 -2.61
N ILE A 12 -39.41 -4.47 -2.45
CA ILE A 12 -38.51 -5.50 -1.93
C ILE A 12 -37.34 -5.75 -2.88
N GLY A 13 -37.59 -5.79 -4.20
CA GLY A 13 -36.53 -5.92 -5.21
C GLY A 13 -35.58 -4.73 -5.21
N PHE A 14 -36.10 -3.50 -5.09
CA PHE A 14 -35.30 -2.28 -5.00
C PHE A 14 -34.45 -2.26 -3.73
N LEU A 15 -35.02 -2.64 -2.59
CA LEU A 15 -34.30 -2.69 -1.32
C LEU A 15 -33.14 -3.69 -1.38
N GLY A 16 -33.37 -4.87 -1.96
CA GLY A 16 -32.34 -5.89 -2.18
C GLY A 16 -31.23 -5.39 -3.11
N ALA A 17 -31.56 -4.75 -4.23
CA ALA A 17 -30.59 -4.19 -5.15
C ALA A 17 -29.77 -3.05 -4.50
N ALA A 18 -30.41 -2.16 -3.76
CA ALA A 18 -29.74 -1.07 -3.05
C ALA A 18 -28.74 -1.59 -1.99
N LEU A 19 -29.09 -2.68 -1.31
CA LEU A 19 -28.23 -3.31 -0.30
C LEU A 19 -27.00 -4.00 -0.93
N LEU A 20 -27.16 -4.58 -2.12
CA LEU A 20 -26.03 -5.14 -2.88
C LEU A 20 -25.10 -4.03 -3.39
N LEU A 21 -25.66 -2.91 -3.88
CA LEU A 21 -24.89 -1.76 -4.36
C LEU A 21 -24.14 -1.04 -3.23
N SER A 22 -24.69 -1.02 -2.01
CA SER A 22 -24.00 -0.42 -0.85
C SER A 22 -22.75 -1.23 -0.47
N ILE A 23 -22.83 -2.56 -0.46
CA ILE A 23 -21.68 -3.44 -0.15
C ILE A 23 -20.53 -3.24 -1.15
N ILE A 24 -20.85 -3.04 -2.43
CA ILE A 24 -19.84 -2.80 -3.48
C ILE A 24 -19.19 -1.42 -3.30
N SER A 25 -19.96 -0.41 -2.92
CA SER A 25 -19.47 0.98 -2.73
C SER A 25 -18.48 1.12 -1.57
N PHE A 26 -18.55 0.28 -0.54
CA PHE A 26 -17.60 0.31 0.58
C PHE A 26 -16.26 -0.38 0.30
N LYS A 27 -16.15 -1.15 -0.79
CA LYS A 27 -14.93 -1.92 -1.09
C LYS A 27 -13.85 -1.11 -1.83
N ASN A 28 -14.08 0.16 -2.19
CA ASN A 28 -13.23 0.86 -3.15
C ASN A 28 -12.49 2.10 -2.65
N ASN A 29 -12.36 2.29 -1.33
CA ASN A 29 -11.61 3.41 -0.73
C ASN A 29 -10.39 2.98 0.09
N GLY A 30 -10.00 1.69 0.04
CA GLY A 30 -8.68 1.30 0.49
C GLY A 30 -7.70 1.65 -0.61
N ASP A 31 -6.79 2.58 -0.36
CA ASP A 31 -5.67 2.89 -1.25
C ASP A 31 -5.13 1.58 -1.84
N GLU A 32 -5.35 1.36 -3.14
CA GLU A 32 -4.82 0.21 -3.88
C GLU A 32 -3.28 0.16 -3.85
N ASN A 33 -2.65 1.17 -3.23
CA ASN A 33 -1.22 1.37 -3.04
C ASN A 33 -0.71 1.03 -1.63
N GLU A 34 -1.51 0.53 -0.69
CA GLU A 34 -0.99 -0.09 0.53
C GLU A 34 -0.55 -1.54 0.30
N GLY A 35 0.19 -1.76 -0.79
CA GLY A 35 0.92 -3.01 -0.99
C GLY A 35 1.88 -3.24 0.18
N LYS A 36 2.14 -4.52 0.48
CA LYS A 36 3.14 -4.93 1.49
C LYS A 36 4.49 -4.25 1.28
N PHE A 37 4.84 -3.94 0.04
CA PHE A 37 6.09 -3.28 -0.32
C PHE A 37 5.82 -1.89 -0.88
N LYS A 38 6.50 -0.89 -0.32
CA LYS A 38 6.55 0.48 -0.85
C LYS A 38 7.92 0.74 -1.46
N THR A 39 7.93 1.24 -2.70
CA THR A 39 9.16 1.54 -3.43
C THR A 39 9.27 3.04 -3.66
N VAL A 40 10.43 3.62 -3.35
CA VAL A 40 10.76 5.02 -3.61
C VAL A 40 12.07 5.07 -4.40
N MET A 41 12.10 5.83 -5.49
CA MET A 41 13.28 6.00 -6.34
C MET A 41 13.55 7.49 -6.55
N ASN A 42 14.81 7.90 -6.44
CA ASN A 42 15.28 9.23 -6.78
C ASN A 42 16.70 9.19 -7.38
N GLU A 43 17.30 10.35 -7.62
CA GLU A 43 18.66 10.48 -8.15
C GLU A 43 19.74 9.86 -7.25
N THR A 44 19.46 9.72 -5.94
CA THR A 44 20.38 9.18 -4.94
C THR A 44 20.26 7.65 -4.82
N GLY A 45 19.20 7.04 -5.34
CA GLY A 45 19.05 5.58 -5.37
C GLY A 45 17.61 5.08 -5.25
N ILE A 46 17.49 3.79 -4.95
CA ILE A 46 16.22 3.07 -4.79
C ILE A 46 16.09 2.58 -3.35
N VAL A 47 14.89 2.70 -2.78
CA VAL A 47 14.51 2.13 -1.48
C VAL A 47 13.24 1.30 -1.66
N ILE A 48 13.25 0.06 -1.20
CA ILE A 48 12.07 -0.81 -1.13
C ILE A 48 11.87 -1.17 0.35
N LEU A 49 10.71 -0.85 0.89
CA LEU A 49 10.33 -1.03 2.30
C LEU A 49 9.16 -2.02 2.41
N ASP A 50 9.31 -3.05 3.22
CA ASP A 50 8.20 -3.85 3.73
C ASP A 50 7.47 -3.03 4.81
N SER A 51 6.28 -2.53 4.47
CA SER A 51 5.47 -1.66 5.35
C SER A 51 4.96 -2.38 6.59
N GLN A 52 4.96 -3.72 6.61
CA GLN A 52 4.48 -4.52 7.73
C GLN A 52 5.60 -4.81 8.74
N THR A 53 6.81 -5.07 8.25
CA THR A 53 7.93 -5.51 9.11
C THR A 53 8.96 -4.42 9.38
N GLY A 54 9.03 -3.38 8.53
CA GLY A 54 10.10 -2.38 8.56
C GLY A 54 11.41 -2.88 7.91
N ALA A 55 11.44 -4.12 7.40
CA ALA A 55 12.56 -4.60 6.61
C ALA A 55 12.66 -3.81 5.31
N TYR A 56 13.89 -3.52 4.87
CA TYR A 56 14.10 -2.76 3.65
C TYR A 56 15.29 -3.28 2.84
N ILE A 57 15.30 -2.95 1.56
CA ILE A 57 16.47 -3.04 0.68
C ILE A 57 16.71 -1.68 0.02
N VAL A 58 17.96 -1.23 0.01
CA VAL A 58 18.38 0.01 -0.66
C VAL A 58 19.45 -0.29 -1.70
N ALA A 59 19.36 0.38 -2.85
CA ALA A 59 20.40 0.44 -3.85
C ALA A 59 20.82 1.91 -4.01
N PRO A 60 21.88 2.35 -3.29
CA PRO A 60 22.38 3.70 -3.44
C PRO A 60 22.97 3.90 -4.84
N ASN A 61 22.91 5.11 -5.35
CA ASN A 61 23.56 5.50 -6.59
C ASN A 61 25.08 5.47 -6.39
N MET A 62 25.71 4.35 -6.76
CA MET A 62 27.15 4.20 -6.75
C MET A 62 27.71 4.71 -8.08
N ARG A 63 28.74 5.57 -8.00
CA ARG A 63 29.45 6.09 -9.18
C ARG A 63 30.28 5.02 -9.89
N ASP A 64 30.45 3.84 -9.28
CA ASP A 64 31.19 2.73 -9.84
C ASP A 64 30.32 1.91 -10.80
N VAL A 65 30.59 2.09 -12.10
CA VAL A 65 29.93 1.39 -13.20
C VAL A 65 30.10 -0.13 -13.02
N GLY A 66 28.99 -0.87 -12.99
CA GLY A 66 28.96 -2.33 -13.04
C GLY A 66 28.73 -3.07 -11.71
N ARG A 67 28.59 -2.38 -10.58
CA ARG A 67 28.26 -3.02 -9.28
C ARG A 67 27.15 -2.28 -8.54
N VAL A 68 25.91 -2.55 -8.92
CA VAL A 68 24.75 -2.18 -8.08
C VAL A 68 24.80 -3.04 -6.81
N GLN A 69 25.09 -2.42 -5.66
CA GLN A 69 25.04 -3.13 -4.38
C GLN A 69 23.67 -2.94 -3.75
N TRP A 70 22.99 -4.05 -3.50
CA TRP A 70 21.76 -4.08 -2.70
C TRP A 70 22.13 -4.25 -1.23
N ILE A 71 21.75 -3.29 -0.41
CA ILE A 71 21.97 -3.29 1.03
C ILE A 71 20.63 -3.58 1.70
N LYS A 72 20.55 -4.67 2.47
CA LYS A 72 19.36 -5.03 3.25
C LYS A 72 19.48 -4.55 4.69
N GLY A 73 18.35 -4.25 5.33
CA GLY A 73 18.32 -3.86 6.73
C GLY A 73 16.93 -3.89 7.34
N ASP A 74 16.86 -3.53 8.61
CA ASP A 74 15.64 -3.31 9.37
C ASP A 74 15.58 -1.84 9.80
N PHE A 75 14.43 -1.20 9.61
CA PHE A 75 14.28 0.23 9.83
C PHE A 75 14.61 0.63 11.27
N TYR A 76 14.09 -0.09 12.26
CA TYR A 76 14.29 0.28 13.67
C TYR A 76 15.74 0.11 14.11
N SER A 77 16.38 -0.97 13.69
CA SER A 77 17.79 -1.26 13.98
C SER A 77 18.70 -0.21 13.36
N THR A 78 18.48 0.14 12.08
CA THR A 78 19.25 1.18 11.39
C THR A 78 18.99 2.56 11.98
N HIS A 79 17.74 2.89 12.30
CA HIS A 79 17.38 4.16 12.93
C HIS A 79 18.00 4.31 14.32
N LYS A 80 17.97 3.25 15.13
CA LYS A 80 18.63 3.22 16.44
C LYS A 80 20.14 3.43 16.29
N THR A 81 20.78 2.68 15.39
CA THR A 81 22.21 2.84 15.08
C THR A 81 22.54 4.27 14.64
N GLY A 82 21.70 4.87 13.79
CA GLY A 82 21.85 6.25 13.36
C GLY A 82 21.73 7.27 14.49
N LYS A 83 20.87 7.03 15.48
CA LYS A 83 20.76 7.85 16.70
C LYS A 83 21.96 7.66 17.63
N ASP A 84 22.38 6.42 17.83
CA ASP A 84 23.49 6.08 18.73
C ASP A 84 24.81 6.62 18.18
N ASN A 85 24.99 6.57 16.84
CA ASN A 85 26.12 7.18 16.13
C ASN A 85 26.04 8.71 16.05
N LYS A 86 24.92 9.34 16.46
CA LYS A 86 24.74 10.80 16.43
C LYS A 86 25.38 11.50 17.65
N LYS A 87 26.30 10.84 18.35
CA LYS A 87 27.09 11.45 19.43
C LYS A 87 28.52 11.72 18.95
N GLU A 88 28.95 12.95 19.23
CA GLU A 88 30.25 13.58 18.97
C GLU A 88 30.42 14.23 17.58
N ASN A 89 29.69 15.33 17.38
CA ASN A 89 30.26 16.57 16.83
C ASN A 89 29.81 17.74 17.71
#